data_AF-A0AA42IHE2-F1
#
_entry.id   AF-A0AA42IHE2-F1
#
_cell.length_a   1.000
_cell.length_b   1.000
_cell.length_c   1.000
_cell.angle_alpha   90.00
_cell.angle_beta   90.00
_cell.angle_gamma   90.00
#
_symmetry.space_group_name_H-M   'P 1'
#
loop_
_entity.id
_entity.type
_entity.pdbx_description
1 polymer ?
#
loop_
_entity_poly.entity_id
_entity_poly.type
_entity_poly.pdbx_seq_one_letter_code
_entity_poly.pdbx_strand_id
1 'polypeptide(L)'
;MHHETTLNLPSPSSKEVEREWLADRVAEFQARGAQAIEVPIEKRPLVSGQWRSPDMTIITESRRHEQAAKAHRKAGGRPIGTVVEDSPALIRRARALAGLGIAKSTAAKRLQIGVTRLERMAEKHGFEFATKSPKAA
;
A
#
# COMPACT_ATOMS: atom_id res chain seq x y z
N MET A 1 -9.75 -60.84 9.79
CA MET A 1 -9.55 -59.79 10.81
C MET A 1 -9.09 -58.53 10.08
N HIS A 2 -10.02 -57.76 9.51
CA HIS A 2 -9.71 -56.49 8.86
C HIS A 2 -9.77 -55.40 9.93
N HIS A 3 -8.64 -54.80 10.28
CA HIS A 3 -8.59 -53.64 11.15
C HIS A 3 -8.78 -52.41 10.26
N GLU A 4 -10.02 -51.90 10.23
CA GLU A 4 -10.30 -50.60 9.65
C GLU A 4 -9.51 -49.56 10.44
N THR A 5 -8.48 -49.01 9.80
CA THR A 5 -7.68 -47.94 10.38
C THR A 5 -8.43 -46.64 10.15
N THR A 6 -9.41 -46.33 11.00
CA THR A 6 -10.02 -45.00 11.03
C THR A 6 -8.93 -44.00 11.42
N LEU A 7 -8.42 -43.31 10.40
CA LEU A 7 -7.47 -42.20 10.56
C LEU A 7 -8.16 -41.14 11.44
N ASN A 8 -7.83 -41.13 12.73
CA ASN A 8 -8.29 -40.11 13.67
C ASN A 8 -7.66 -38.77 13.27
N LEU A 9 -8.31 -38.05 12.37
CA LEU A 9 -7.97 -36.66 12.10
C LEU A 9 -8.31 -35.84 13.35
N PRO A 10 -7.45 -34.90 13.76
CA PRO A 10 -7.77 -34.00 14.85
C PRO A 10 -9.02 -33.19 14.50
N SER A 11 -9.95 -33.06 15.45
CA SER A 11 -11.11 -32.20 15.28
C SER A 11 -10.65 -30.76 14.96
N PRO A 12 -11.28 -30.08 14.00
CA PRO A 12 -10.91 -28.72 13.65
C PRO A 12 -11.03 -27.81 14.87
N SER A 13 -10.03 -26.94 15.03
CA SER A 13 -10.04 -25.96 16.11
C SER A 13 -11.17 -24.94 15.90
N SER A 14 -11.65 -24.30 16.97
CA SER A 14 -12.71 -23.28 16.85
C SER A 14 -12.40 -22.18 15.83
N LYS A 15 -11.11 -21.85 15.66
CA LYS A 15 -10.65 -20.85 14.69
C LYS A 15 -10.75 -21.33 13.23
N GLU A 16 -10.58 -22.63 12.99
CA GLU A 16 -10.74 -23.21 11.65
C GLU A 16 -12.22 -23.28 11.29
N VAL A 17 -13.08 -23.66 12.25
CA VAL A 17 -14.54 -23.63 12.08
C VAL A 17 -15.04 -22.21 11.79
N GLU A 18 -14.55 -21.20 12.51
CA GLU A 18 -14.89 -19.79 12.22
C GLU A 18 -14.42 -19.33 10.84
N ARG A 19 -13.26 -19.81 10.37
CA ARG A 19 -12.75 -19.50 9.03
C ARG A 19 -13.59 -20.12 7.93
N GLU A 20 -13.97 -21.38 8.09
CA GLU A 20 -14.85 -22.09 7.16
C GLU A 20 -16.22 -21.41 7.09
N TRP A 21 -16.81 -21.09 8.24
CA TRP A 21 -18.07 -20.36 8.31
C TRP A 21 -17.99 -19.00 7.60
N LEU A 22 -16.90 -18.25 7.78
CA LEU A 22 -16.71 -16.96 7.13
C LEU A 22 -16.53 -17.13 5.61
N ALA A 23 -15.79 -18.15 5.17
CA ALA A 23 -15.60 -18.46 3.76
C ALA A 23 -16.93 -18.77 3.07
N ASP A 24 -17.79 -19.58 3.71
CA ASP A 24 -19.12 -19.90 3.21
C ASP A 24 -19.99 -18.65 3.07
N ARG A 25 -19.95 -17.74 4.06
CA ARG A 25 -20.70 -16.47 4.01
C ARG A 25 -20.21 -15.54 2.91
N VAL A 26 -18.89 -15.49 2.67
CA VAL A 26 -18.31 -14.71 1.58
C VAL A 26 -18.70 -15.30 0.23
N ALA A 27 -18.65 -16.62 0.08
CA ALA A 27 -19.07 -17.31 -1.14
C ALA A 27 -20.56 -17.08 -1.43
N GLU A 28 -21.42 -17.18 -0.42
CA GLU A 28 -22.86 -16.87 -0.53
C GLU A 28 -23.09 -15.42 -0.98
N PHE A 29 -22.35 -14.47 -0.40
CA PHE A 29 -22.43 -13.06 -0.76
C PHE A 29 -22.01 -12.82 -2.21
N GLN A 30 -20.90 -13.42 -2.65
CA GLN A 30 -20.41 -13.31 -4.03
C GLN A 30 -21.36 -13.98 -5.03
N ALA A 31 -21.95 -15.13 -4.69
CA ALA A 31 -22.90 -15.85 -5.53
C ALA A 31 -24.18 -15.05 -5.81
N ARG A 32 -24.58 -14.15 -4.89
CA ARG A 32 -25.70 -13.21 -5.08
C ARG A 32 -25.35 -12.02 -6.00
N GLY A 33 -24.19 -12.06 -6.67
CA GLY A 33 -23.74 -11.01 -7.58
C GLY A 33 -23.24 -9.75 -6.87
N ALA A 34 -23.09 -9.79 -5.54
CA ALA A 34 -22.54 -8.67 -4.81
C ALA A 34 -21.02 -8.65 -4.99
N GLN A 35 -20.53 -7.65 -5.72
CA GLN A 35 -19.10 -7.36 -5.77
C GLN A 35 -18.74 -6.52 -4.55
N ALA A 36 -17.59 -6.82 -3.94
CA ALA A 36 -16.99 -5.93 -2.97
C ALA A 36 -16.58 -4.65 -3.70
N ILE A 37 -17.43 -3.63 -3.64
CA ILE A 37 -17.12 -2.31 -4.19
C ILE A 37 -16.24 -1.62 -3.15
N GLU A 38 -15.01 -1.27 -3.54
CA GLU A 38 -14.21 -0.30 -2.78
C GLU A 38 -14.89 1.05 -2.86
N VAL A 39 -15.79 1.32 -1.92
CA VAL A 39 -16.38 2.63 -1.75
C VAL A 39 -15.32 3.52 -1.11
N PRO A 40 -15.05 4.72 -1.62
CA PRO A 40 -14.20 5.68 -0.94
C PRO A 40 -14.76 5.89 0.47
N ILE A 41 -14.00 5.51 1.48
CA ILE A 41 -14.36 5.82 2.87
C ILE A 41 -14.11 7.33 3.01
N GLU A 42 -15.15 8.12 2.77
CA GLU A 42 -15.14 9.53 3.15
C GLU A 42 -14.81 9.58 4.64
N LYS A 43 -13.76 10.34 4.99
CA LYS A 43 -13.39 10.56 6.39
C LYS A 43 -14.58 11.25 7.05
N ARG A 44 -15.38 10.50 7.82
CA ARG A 44 -16.43 11.10 8.64
C ARG A 44 -15.78 12.18 9.51
N PRO A 45 -16.33 13.41 9.54
CA PRO A 45 -15.86 14.39 10.49
C PRO A 45 -15.98 13.77 11.89
N LEU A 46 -14.91 13.88 12.66
CA LEU A 46 -14.93 13.50 14.07
C LEU A 46 -15.83 14.49 14.81
N VAL A 47 -17.14 14.28 14.73
CA VAL A 47 -18.10 15.05 15.52
C VAL A 47 -17.89 14.67 16.98
N SER A 48 -17.70 15.67 17.83
CA SER A 48 -17.54 15.49 19.28
C SER A 48 -18.72 14.68 19.82
N GLY A 49 -18.45 13.49 20.39
CA GLY A 49 -19.45 12.66 21.06
C GLY A 49 -19.67 11.26 20.47
N GLN A 50 -19.09 10.89 19.32
CA GLN A 50 -19.15 9.49 18.87
C GLN A 50 -18.04 8.65 19.50
N TRP A 51 -18.47 7.55 20.13
CA TRP A 51 -17.69 6.43 20.67
C TRP A 51 -16.23 6.75 20.98
N ARG A 52 -15.98 7.35 22.15
CA ARG A 52 -14.69 7.24 22.82
C ARG A 52 -14.95 6.46 24.10
N SER A 53 -14.85 5.14 24.05
CA SER A 53 -14.60 4.41 25.30
C SER A 53 -13.23 4.91 25.82
N PRO A 54 -13.06 5.14 27.13
CA PRO A 54 -11.78 5.52 27.72
C PRO A 54 -10.63 4.58 27.33
N ASP A 55 -10.97 3.31 27.03
CA ASP A 55 -10.04 2.25 26.67
C ASP A 55 -9.82 2.16 25.16
N MET A 56 -10.57 2.95 24.38
CA MET A 56 -10.51 2.93 22.93
C MET A 56 -9.32 3.76 22.46
N THR A 57 -8.23 3.05 22.18
CA THR A 57 -7.02 3.66 21.65
C THR A 57 -7.29 4.17 20.23
N ILE A 58 -7.54 5.47 20.09
CA ILE A 58 -7.57 6.10 18.77
C ILE A 58 -6.18 5.93 18.17
N ILE A 59 -6.07 5.12 17.12
CA ILE A 59 -4.83 5.01 16.35
C ILE A 59 -4.62 6.37 15.69
N THR A 60 -3.77 7.17 16.31
CA THR A 60 -3.34 8.45 15.77
C THR A 60 -2.74 8.24 14.38
N GLU A 61 -2.82 9.27 13.55
CA GLU A 61 -2.25 9.23 12.20
C GLU A 61 -0.77 8.85 12.23
N SER A 62 -0.03 9.35 13.21
CA SER A 62 1.36 8.96 13.49
C SER A 62 1.54 7.44 13.71
N ARG A 63 0.67 6.82 14.52
CA ARG A 63 0.73 5.39 14.81
C ARG A 63 0.31 4.54 13.61
N ARG A 64 -0.62 5.04 12.80
CA ARG A 64 -1.02 4.42 11.53
C ARG A 64 0.14 4.42 10.53
N HIS A 65 0.85 5.54 10.40
CA HIS A 65 2.06 5.62 9.57
C HIS A 65 3.18 4.70 10.07
N GLU A 66 3.36 4.58 11.39
CA GLU A 66 4.36 3.69 11.98
C GLU A 66 4.02 2.21 11.73
N GLN A 67 2.75 1.82 11.85
CA GLN A 67 2.29 0.47 11.55
C GLN A 67 2.39 0.14 10.06
N ALA A 68 2.03 1.08 9.17
CA ALA A 68 2.22 0.93 7.73
C ALA A 68 3.71 0.74 7.40
N ALA A 69 4.60 1.56 7.97
CA ALA A 69 6.04 1.43 7.80
C ALA A 69 6.58 0.09 8.32
N LYS A 70 6.09 -0.40 9.47
CA LYS A 70 6.43 -1.73 10.00
C LYS A 70 5.95 -2.87 9.09
N ALA A 71 4.74 -2.77 8.53
CA ALA A 71 4.21 -3.72 7.57
C ALA A 71 5.04 -3.73 6.27
N HIS A 72 5.43 -2.56 5.75
CA HIS A 72 6.32 -2.43 4.58
C HIS A 72 7.69 -3.06 4.81
N ARG A 73 8.27 -2.93 6.02
CA ARG A 73 9.54 -3.58 6.37
C ARG A 73 9.40 -5.10 6.45
N LYS A 74 8.29 -5.62 7.01
CA LYS A 74 8.04 -7.06 7.11
C LYS A 74 7.74 -7.73 5.76
N ALA A 75 7.17 -6.99 4.80
CA ALA A 75 6.88 -7.47 3.44
C ALA A 75 8.10 -7.50 2.50
N GLY A 76 9.34 -7.43 3.02
CA GLY A 76 10.55 -7.55 2.21
C GLY A 76 10.77 -6.41 1.21
N GLY A 77 10.23 -5.21 1.48
CA GLY A 77 10.45 -4.04 0.63
C GLY A 77 9.70 -4.04 -0.70
N ARG A 78 8.85 -5.04 -0.97
CA ARG A 78 7.97 -5.02 -2.14
C ARG A 78 6.72 -4.21 -1.77
N PRO A 79 6.44 -3.08 -2.44
CA PRO A 79 5.24 -2.30 -2.17
C PRO A 79 4.03 -3.19 -2.47
N ILE A 80 3.28 -3.54 -1.43
CA ILE A 80 1.99 -4.23 -1.56
C ILE A 80 1.03 -3.19 -2.15
N GLY A 81 0.71 -3.37 -3.43
CA GLY A 81 -0.56 -2.97 -4.02
C GLY A 81 -0.92 -1.48 -4.14
N THR A 82 -0.06 -0.53 -3.75
CA THR A 82 -0.33 0.88 -4.06
C THR A 82 0.48 1.31 -5.27
N VAL A 83 -0.22 1.62 -6.36
CA VAL A 83 0.31 2.50 -7.41
C VAL A 83 0.85 3.71 -6.65
N VAL A 84 2.18 3.84 -6.56
CA VAL A 84 2.75 4.97 -5.83
C VAL A 84 2.46 6.20 -6.67
N GLU A 85 1.33 6.85 -6.40
CA GLU A 85 0.99 8.10 -7.05
C GLU A 85 2.12 9.09 -6.78
N ASP A 86 2.62 9.68 -7.85
CA ASP A 86 3.67 10.67 -7.75
C ASP A 86 3.08 11.93 -7.12
N SER A 87 3.48 12.19 -5.86
CA SER A 87 3.03 13.37 -5.15
C SER A 87 3.29 14.65 -5.97
N PRO A 88 2.36 15.63 -5.99
CA PRO A 88 2.58 16.91 -6.66
C PRO A 88 3.85 17.66 -6.21
N ALA A 89 4.31 17.41 -4.97
CA ALA A 89 5.57 17.97 -4.47
C ALA A 89 6.82 17.28 -5.07
N LEU A 90 6.73 15.99 -5.38
CA LEU A 90 7.80 15.25 -6.04
C LEU A 90 7.94 15.68 -7.51
N ILE A 91 6.81 15.81 -8.22
CA ILE A 91 6.77 16.26 -9.62
C ILE A 91 7.36 17.67 -9.76
N ARG A 92 6.96 18.61 -8.89
CA ARG A 92 7.51 19.98 -8.89
C ARG A 92 9.02 20.00 -8.69
N ARG A 93 9.54 19.22 -7.74
CA ARG A 93 10.99 19.12 -7.49
C ARG A 93 11.71 18.48 -8.68
N ALA A 94 11.18 17.40 -9.25
CA ALA A 94 11.76 16.75 -10.42
C ALA A 94 11.82 17.70 -11.63
N ARG A 95 10.75 18.45 -11.88
CA ARG A 95 10.70 19.48 -12.93
C ARG A 95 11.71 20.61 -12.69
N ALA A 96 11.87 21.07 -11.45
CA ALA A 96 12.89 22.06 -11.11
C ALA A 96 14.31 21.54 -11.37
N LEU A 97 14.59 20.29 -11.00
CA LEU A 97 15.90 19.67 -11.25
C LEU A 97 16.17 19.49 -12.75
N ALA A 98 15.15 19.16 -13.54
CA ALA A 98 15.22 19.09 -14.99
C ALA A 98 15.53 20.47 -15.60
N GLY A 99 14.84 21.53 -15.14
CA GLY A 99 15.09 22.91 -15.58
C GLY A 99 16.48 23.44 -15.20
N LEU A 100 17.08 22.93 -14.12
CA LEU A 100 18.47 23.22 -13.71
C LEU A 100 19.52 22.43 -14.53
N GLY A 101 19.10 21.62 -15.50
CA GLY A 101 20.00 20.82 -16.33
C GLY A 101 20.71 19.70 -15.55
N ILE A 102 20.17 19.27 -14.41
CA ILE A 102 20.80 18.21 -13.62
C ILE A 102 20.63 16.87 -14.35
N ALA A 103 21.72 16.12 -14.45
CA ALA A 103 21.69 14.79 -15.02
C ALA A 103 20.72 13.88 -14.24
N LYS A 104 20.00 13.07 -15.00
CA LYS A 104 18.96 12.15 -14.53
C LYS A 104 19.38 11.26 -13.36
N SER A 105 20.59 10.68 -13.40
CA SER A 105 21.11 9.83 -12.33
C SER A 105 21.32 10.61 -11.02
N THR A 106 21.80 11.86 -11.12
CA THR A 106 21.98 12.77 -9.98
C THR A 106 20.64 13.22 -9.42
N ALA A 107 19.67 13.53 -10.29
CA ALA A 107 18.32 13.89 -9.88
C ALA A 107 17.62 12.75 -9.15
N ALA A 108 17.74 11.51 -9.65
CA ALA A 108 17.21 10.31 -9.00
C ALA A 108 17.79 10.12 -7.59
N LYS A 109 19.12 10.27 -7.43
CA LYS A 109 19.80 10.20 -6.12
C LYS A 109 19.31 11.30 -5.16
N ARG A 110 19.19 12.55 -5.62
CA ARG A 110 18.75 13.68 -4.79
C ARG A 110 17.30 13.53 -4.32
N LEU A 111 16.44 12.98 -5.17
CA LEU A 111 15.03 12.74 -4.86
C LEU A 111 14.79 11.42 -4.12
N GLN A 112 15.84 10.61 -3.90
CA GLN A 112 15.77 9.27 -3.30
C GLN A 112 14.76 8.37 -4.02
N ILE A 113 14.69 8.47 -5.34
CA ILE A 113 13.85 7.63 -6.20
C ILE A 113 14.71 6.85 -7.20
N GLY A 114 14.22 5.69 -7.63
CA GLY A 114 14.87 4.93 -8.71
C GLY A 114 14.84 5.67 -10.04
N VAL A 115 15.86 5.46 -10.87
CA VAL A 115 15.97 6.09 -12.22
C VAL A 115 14.78 5.70 -13.11
N THR A 116 14.37 4.44 -13.07
CA THR A 116 13.21 3.93 -13.82
C THR A 116 11.89 4.57 -13.41
N ARG A 117 11.75 4.92 -12.12
CA ARG A 117 10.58 5.65 -11.63
C ARG A 117 10.62 7.11 -12.09
N LEU A 118 11.80 7.74 -12.03
CA LEU A 118 11.98 9.11 -12.51
C LEU A 118 11.68 9.23 -14.01
N GLU A 119 12.07 8.24 -14.81
CA GLU A 119 11.73 8.12 -16.24
C GLU A 119 10.23 8.09 -16.49
N ARG A 120 9.54 7.16 -15.82
CA ARG A 120 8.09 7.02 -15.96
C ARG A 120 7.35 8.28 -15.53
N MET A 121 7.82 8.94 -14.46
CA MET A 121 7.26 10.19 -13.99
C MET A 121 7.50 11.34 -14.98
N ALA A 122 8.70 11.42 -15.56
CA ALA A 122 9.06 12.40 -16.58
C ALA A 122 8.18 12.27 -17.84
N GLU A 123 8.00 11.03 -18.33
CA GLU A 123 7.14 10.71 -19.47
C GLU A 123 5.67 11.05 -19.18
N LYS A 124 5.16 10.63 -18.02
CA LYS A 124 3.76 10.87 -17.61
C LYS A 124 3.42 12.36 -17.46
N HIS A 125 4.37 13.19 -17.05
CA HIS A 125 4.14 14.60 -16.70
C HIS A 125 4.84 15.60 -17.64
N GLY A 126 5.40 15.13 -18.76
CA GLY A 126 5.91 15.93 -19.87
C GLY A 126 7.14 16.78 -19.52
N PHE A 127 8.17 16.19 -18.90
CA PHE A 127 9.44 16.88 -18.70
C PHE A 127 10.63 15.96 -18.94
N GLU A 128 11.73 16.51 -19.47
CA GLU A 128 12.92 15.73 -19.83
C GLU A 128 14.14 16.15 -19.01
N PHE A 129 14.98 15.16 -18.65
CA PHE A 129 16.27 15.43 -18.01
C PHE A 129 17.37 15.47 -19.04
N ALA A 130 18.35 16.35 -18.82
CA ALA A 130 19.56 16.39 -19.62
C ALA A 130 20.27 15.02 -19.62
N THR A 131 20.58 14.51 -20.81
CA THR A 131 21.27 13.22 -21.03
C THR A 131 22.73 13.28 -20.64
N LYS A 132 23.31 14.48 -20.57
CA LYS A 132 24.68 14.75 -20.12
C LYS A 132 24.64 15.79 -19.01
N SER A 133 25.36 15.55 -17.92
CA SER A 133 25.63 16.59 -16.93
C SER A 133 26.30 17.76 -17.64
N PRO A 134 25.92 19.02 -17.36
CA PRO A 134 26.70 20.16 -17.82
C PRO A 134 28.13 19.98 -17.31
N LYS A 135 29.08 19.94 -18.25
CA LYS A 135 30.51 19.95 -17.94
C LYS A 135 30.75 21.26 -17.19
N ALA A 136 31.13 21.17 -15.92
CA ALA A 136 31.49 22.35 -15.14
C ALA A 136 32.56 23.12 -15.91
N ALA A 137 32.25 24.36 -16.26
CA ALA A 137 33.17 25.33 -16.84
C ALA A 137 33.93 26.04 -15.73
#